data_AF-A0A432TR97-F1
#
_entry.id   AF-A0A432TR97-F1
#
_cell.length_a   1.000
_cell.length_b   1.000
_cell.length_c   1.000
_cell.angle_alpha   90.00
_cell.angle_beta   90.00
_cell.angle_gamma   90.00
#
_symmetry.space_group_name_H-M   'P 1'
#
loop_
_entity.id
_entity.type
_entity.pdbx_description
1 polymer ?
#
loop_
_entity_poly.entity_id
_entity_poly.type
_entity_poly.pdbx_seq_one_letter_code
_entity_poly.pdbx_strand_id
1 'polypeptide(L)'
;DRAIVFNLDQDPSMLLEMDIEELKTLMFTKQSELPEGVKRLEIKDLIFNKSPMFVPNIYKLDPKVIAQLQIDMDGCLQRLSFIKDNQNAISKVVQALYMNDQERTKSADVDQALYDGFMDNSDKRIGDQLQTLSADELKDFHPKFKDQKLNTLLMHFKARNYPETLSEDETEDWFETVQGRVQAGENGYLNIDEYFQRINALREQHPNKEKLWQQLEVYGESFF
;
A
#
# COMPACT_ATOMS: atom_id res chain seq x y z
N ASP A 1 -1.29 -15.21 8.21
CA ASP A 1 -1.61 -14.42 7.01
C ASP A 1 -0.48 -14.27 6.00
N ARG A 2 0.78 -14.39 6.44
CA ARG A 2 1.95 -14.40 5.54
C ARG A 2 2.95 -15.47 5.94
N ALA A 3 3.81 -15.85 5.01
CA ALA A 3 5.07 -16.54 5.27
C ALA A 3 6.23 -15.64 4.85
N ILE A 4 7.39 -15.81 5.48
CA ILE A 4 8.64 -15.22 5.01
C ILE A 4 9.34 -16.26 4.15
N VAL A 5 9.70 -15.88 2.92
CA VAL A 5 10.39 -16.74 1.97
C VAL A 5 11.73 -16.14 1.58
N PHE A 6 12.70 -17.01 1.33
CA PHE A 6 14.04 -16.63 0.88
C PHE A 6 14.26 -17.19 -0.52
N ASN A 7 14.81 -16.38 -1.44
CA ASN A 7 15.14 -16.85 -2.77
C ASN A 7 16.38 -17.74 -2.74
N LEU A 8 16.24 -18.99 -3.16
CA LEU A 8 17.34 -19.96 -3.17
C LEU A 8 18.38 -19.69 -4.27
N ASP A 9 18.20 -18.68 -5.13
CA ASP A 9 19.25 -18.19 -6.04
C ASP A 9 20.36 -17.42 -5.30
N GLN A 10 20.06 -16.88 -4.12
CA GLN A 10 21.03 -16.21 -3.25
C GLN A 10 21.61 -17.21 -2.24
N ASP A 11 22.88 -17.01 -1.85
CA ASP A 11 23.52 -17.81 -0.81
C ASP A 11 22.94 -17.47 0.58
N PRO A 12 22.28 -18.41 1.29
CA PRO A 12 21.71 -18.16 2.60
C PRO A 12 22.76 -18.04 3.72
N SER A 13 24.03 -18.36 3.49
CA SER A 13 25.07 -18.24 4.54
C SER A 13 25.20 -16.81 5.05
N MET A 14 24.95 -15.82 4.18
CA MET A 14 24.98 -14.40 4.52
C MET A 14 24.05 -14.03 5.69
N LEU A 15 22.95 -14.77 5.88
CA LEU A 15 22.02 -14.56 7.00
C LEU A 15 22.68 -14.83 8.36
N LEU A 16 23.75 -15.62 8.40
CA LEU A 16 24.47 -15.98 9.61
C LEU A 16 25.83 -15.28 9.74
N GLU A 17 26.38 -14.80 8.62
CA GLU A 17 27.68 -14.13 8.56
C GLU A 17 27.59 -12.62 8.84
N MET A 18 26.50 -11.98 8.43
CA MET A 18 26.29 -10.53 8.56
C MET A 18 25.49 -10.20 9.84
N ASP A 19 25.66 -8.98 10.34
CA ASP A 19 24.83 -8.51 11.44
C ASP A 19 23.42 -8.08 10.98
N ILE A 20 22.51 -7.88 11.94
CA ILE A 20 21.10 -7.58 11.64
C ILE A 20 20.94 -6.21 10.97
N GLU A 21 21.76 -5.22 11.30
CA GLU A 21 21.63 -3.86 10.75
C GLU A 21 22.18 -3.79 9.32
N GLU A 22 23.23 -4.53 9.02
CA GLU A 22 23.71 -4.75 7.65
C GLU A 22 22.65 -5.45 6.81
N LEU A 23 22.05 -6.53 7.33
CA LEU A 23 20.97 -7.25 6.64
C LEU A 23 19.72 -6.38 6.44
N LYS A 24 19.34 -5.52 7.41
CA LYS A 24 18.27 -4.52 7.24
C LYS A 24 18.62 -3.51 6.16
N THR A 25 19.86 -3.04 6.11
CA THR A 25 20.33 -2.13 5.06
C THR A 25 20.18 -2.79 3.69
N LEU A 26 20.61 -4.05 3.54
CA LEU A 26 20.41 -4.82 2.32
C LEU A 26 18.94 -5.12 2.03
N MET A 27 18.07 -5.19 3.03
CA MET A 27 16.63 -5.43 2.85
C MET A 27 15.88 -4.18 2.36
N PHE A 28 16.20 -3.00 2.90
CA PHE A 28 15.43 -1.76 2.66
C PHE A 28 16.01 -0.84 1.57
N THR A 29 17.29 -0.99 1.21
CA THR A 29 17.94 -0.17 0.17
C THR A 29 17.58 -0.68 -1.23
N LYS A 30 17.31 0.23 -2.16
CA LYS A 30 17.05 -0.16 -3.56
C LYS A 30 18.34 -0.68 -4.19
N GLN A 31 18.24 -1.65 -5.10
CA GLN A 31 19.42 -2.23 -5.77
C GLN A 31 20.26 -1.18 -6.52
N SER A 32 19.64 -0.12 -7.05
CA SER A 32 20.31 0.98 -7.73
C SER A 32 21.12 1.90 -6.80
N GLU A 33 20.89 1.83 -5.50
CA GLU A 33 21.54 2.64 -4.47
C GLU A 33 22.61 1.83 -3.71
N LEU A 34 22.70 0.52 -3.95
CA LEU A 34 23.72 -0.34 -3.36
C LEU A 34 25.06 -0.22 -4.11
N PRO A 35 26.20 -0.40 -3.42
CA PRO A 35 27.51 -0.43 -4.08
C PRO A 35 27.62 -1.51 -5.15
N GLU A 36 28.52 -1.30 -6.12
CA GLU A 36 28.79 -2.28 -7.17
C GLU A 36 29.21 -3.63 -6.57
N GLY A 37 28.62 -4.72 -7.06
CA GLY A 37 28.84 -6.08 -6.57
C GLY A 37 28.02 -6.48 -5.33
N VAL A 38 27.34 -5.54 -4.66
CA VAL A 38 26.47 -5.82 -3.50
C VAL A 38 25.04 -6.08 -3.97
N LYS A 39 24.48 -7.23 -3.56
CA LYS A 39 23.10 -7.60 -3.87
C LYS A 39 22.18 -7.31 -2.69
N ARG A 40 20.96 -6.87 -3.00
CA ARG A 40 19.87 -6.78 -2.05
C ARG A 40 19.61 -8.14 -1.38
N LEU A 41 19.15 -8.15 -0.14
CA LEU A 41 18.70 -9.37 0.51
C LEU A 41 17.42 -9.88 -0.16
N GLU A 42 17.43 -11.10 -0.70
CA GLU A 42 16.34 -11.69 -1.48
C GLU A 42 15.32 -12.42 -0.58
N ILE A 43 14.90 -11.74 0.48
CA ILE A 43 13.84 -12.16 1.40
C ILE A 43 12.53 -11.43 1.07
N LYS A 44 11.39 -12.13 1.15
CA LYS A 44 10.09 -11.57 0.77
C LYS A 44 8.95 -12.03 1.68
N ASP A 45 7.96 -11.15 1.80
CA ASP A 45 6.67 -11.45 2.39
C ASP A 45 5.75 -12.11 1.37
N LEU A 46 5.34 -13.32 1.67
CA LEU A 46 4.40 -14.10 0.88
C LEU A 46 3.04 -14.04 1.56
N ILE A 47 2.16 -13.15 1.08
CA ILE A 47 0.88 -12.86 1.71
C ILE A 47 -0.21 -13.77 1.12
N PHE A 48 -0.77 -14.67 1.92
CA PHE A 48 -1.67 -15.72 1.42
C PHE A 48 -2.98 -15.19 0.85
N ASN A 49 -3.54 -14.11 1.42
CA ASN A 49 -4.76 -13.50 0.92
C ASN A 49 -4.56 -12.62 -0.34
N LYS A 50 -3.34 -12.59 -0.91
CA LYS A 50 -3.03 -11.95 -2.21
C LYS A 50 -2.86 -12.98 -3.35
N SER A 51 -3.47 -14.16 -3.19
CA SER A 51 -3.47 -15.26 -4.17
C SER A 51 -2.10 -15.59 -4.78
N PRO A 52 -1.05 -15.81 -3.98
CA PRO A 52 0.25 -16.21 -4.51
C PRO A 52 0.18 -17.58 -5.19
N MET A 53 0.89 -17.72 -6.32
CA MET A 53 0.99 -18.98 -7.05
C MET A 53 1.99 -19.91 -6.35
N PHE A 54 1.59 -21.17 -6.15
CA PHE A 54 2.47 -22.21 -5.61
C PHE A 54 2.48 -23.45 -6.48
N VAL A 55 3.67 -24.02 -6.63
CA VAL A 55 3.85 -25.38 -7.16
C VAL A 55 4.38 -26.24 -6.00
N PRO A 56 3.55 -27.13 -5.43
CA PRO A 56 3.88 -27.82 -4.17
C PRO A 56 4.98 -28.90 -4.33
N ASN A 57 5.32 -29.28 -5.55
CA ASN A 57 6.37 -30.25 -5.82
C ASN A 57 7.31 -29.73 -6.91
N ILE A 58 8.47 -29.24 -6.49
CA ILE A 58 9.52 -28.72 -7.38
C ILE A 58 10.02 -29.77 -8.37
N TYR A 59 9.98 -31.07 -8.03
CA TYR A 59 10.38 -32.16 -8.90
C TYR A 59 9.37 -32.43 -10.03
N LYS A 60 8.23 -31.72 -10.05
CA LYS A 60 7.28 -31.74 -11.16
C LYS A 60 7.53 -30.63 -12.18
N LEU A 61 8.54 -29.78 -11.99
CA LEU A 61 8.97 -28.85 -13.03
C LEU A 61 9.53 -29.65 -14.20
N ASP A 62 8.98 -29.42 -15.39
CA ASP A 62 9.49 -30.03 -16.62
C ASP A 62 10.95 -29.58 -16.82
N PRO A 63 11.89 -30.51 -17.10
CA PRO A 63 13.29 -30.17 -17.38
C PRO A 63 13.46 -29.09 -18.45
N LYS A 64 12.55 -29.01 -19.44
CA LYS A 64 12.55 -27.94 -20.44
C LYS A 64 12.28 -26.57 -19.83
N VAL A 65 11.37 -26.51 -18.86
CA VAL A 65 11.05 -25.27 -18.12
C VAL A 65 12.21 -24.86 -17.25
N ILE A 66 12.87 -25.81 -16.56
CA ILE A 66 14.07 -25.55 -15.76
C ILE A 66 15.18 -24.94 -16.63
N ALA A 67 15.45 -25.54 -17.79
CA ALA A 67 16.44 -25.04 -18.74
C ALA A 67 16.06 -23.66 -19.32
N GLN A 68 14.78 -23.47 -19.66
CA GLN A 68 14.27 -22.19 -20.18
C GLN A 68 14.38 -21.05 -19.16
N LEU A 69 14.09 -21.34 -17.89
CA LEU A 69 14.17 -20.39 -16.79
C LEU A 69 15.58 -20.28 -16.18
N GLN A 70 16.53 -21.12 -16.65
CA GLN A 70 17.91 -21.16 -16.18
C GLN A 70 18.03 -21.38 -14.66
N ILE A 71 17.15 -22.23 -14.10
CA ILE A 71 17.13 -22.50 -12.66
C ILE A 71 18.24 -23.51 -12.32
N ASP A 72 19.16 -23.11 -11.43
CA ASP A 72 20.15 -24.02 -10.84
C ASP A 72 19.51 -24.83 -9.72
N MET A 73 18.88 -25.96 -10.10
CA MET A 73 18.18 -26.83 -9.16
C MET A 73 19.12 -27.45 -8.12
N ASP A 74 20.35 -27.83 -8.51
CA ASP A 74 21.30 -28.46 -7.59
C ASP A 74 21.78 -27.44 -6.55
N GLY A 75 22.13 -26.22 -6.98
CA GLY A 75 22.47 -25.11 -6.09
C GLY A 75 21.33 -24.76 -5.14
N CYS A 76 20.10 -24.68 -5.65
CA CYS A 76 18.91 -24.44 -4.81
C CYS A 76 18.72 -25.52 -3.74
N LEU A 77 18.88 -26.80 -4.09
CA LEU A 77 18.72 -27.91 -3.15
C LEU A 77 19.83 -27.94 -2.08
N GLN A 78 21.08 -27.61 -2.45
CA GLN A 78 22.18 -27.45 -1.49
C GLN A 78 21.91 -26.33 -0.49
N ARG A 79 21.48 -25.16 -0.99
CA ARG A 79 21.11 -24.01 -0.15
C ARG A 79 19.90 -24.30 0.74
N LEU A 80 18.92 -25.05 0.23
CA LEU A 80 17.81 -25.54 1.03
C LEU A 80 18.29 -26.47 2.17
N SER A 81 19.25 -27.34 1.90
CA SER A 81 19.87 -28.18 2.95
C SER A 81 20.54 -27.31 4.01
N PHE A 82 21.34 -26.32 3.61
CA PHE A 82 21.96 -25.37 4.53
C PHE A 82 20.93 -24.68 5.42
N ILE A 83 19.80 -24.22 4.85
CA ILE A 83 18.73 -23.57 5.63
C ILE A 83 18.11 -24.55 6.64
N LYS A 84 17.90 -25.82 6.25
CA LYS A 84 17.36 -26.85 7.15
C LYS A 84 18.32 -27.15 8.29
N ASP A 85 19.61 -27.28 8.00
CA ASP A 85 20.65 -27.58 8.99
C ASP A 85 20.84 -26.43 9.99
N ASN A 86 20.55 -25.19 9.58
CA ASN A 86 20.69 -23.98 10.39
C ASN A 86 19.36 -23.33 10.78
N GLN A 87 18.25 -24.07 10.73
CA GLN A 87 16.89 -23.53 10.83
C GLN A 87 16.66 -22.66 12.07
N ASN A 88 17.19 -23.08 13.23
CA ASN A 88 17.02 -22.34 14.49
C ASN A 88 17.76 -21.00 14.48
N ALA A 89 18.97 -20.95 13.93
CA ALA A 89 19.76 -19.72 13.87
C ALA A 89 19.15 -18.74 12.86
N ILE A 90 18.82 -19.23 11.65
CA ILE A 90 18.16 -18.44 10.61
C ILE A 90 16.81 -17.91 11.09
N SER A 91 16.02 -18.72 11.80
CA SER A 91 14.73 -18.27 12.33
C SER A 91 14.87 -17.08 13.30
N LYS A 92 15.95 -17.02 14.10
CA LYS A 92 16.20 -15.88 14.99
C LYS A 92 16.58 -14.63 14.21
N VAL A 93 17.42 -14.78 13.18
CA VAL A 93 17.80 -13.68 12.28
C VAL A 93 16.58 -13.13 11.59
N VAL A 94 15.76 -13.99 10.97
CA VAL A 94 14.52 -13.57 10.29
C VAL A 94 13.55 -12.91 11.27
N GLN A 95 13.39 -13.42 12.48
CA GLN A 95 12.59 -12.75 13.50
C GLN A 95 13.11 -11.35 13.81
N ALA A 96 14.42 -11.18 14.00
CA ALA A 96 15.03 -9.88 14.27
C ALA A 96 14.93 -8.89 13.09
N LEU A 97 15.02 -9.37 11.84
CA LEU A 97 14.82 -8.54 10.64
C LEU A 97 13.41 -7.99 10.53
N TYR A 98 12.42 -8.79 10.93
CA TYR A 98 11.00 -8.46 10.84
C TYR A 98 10.41 -7.93 12.13
N MET A 99 11.21 -7.81 13.19
CA MET A 99 10.82 -7.13 14.41
C MET A 99 10.80 -5.63 14.12
N ASN A 100 9.60 -5.13 13.87
CA ASN A 100 9.39 -3.72 13.59
C ASN A 100 8.97 -3.03 14.89
N ASP A 101 9.93 -2.39 15.56
CA ASP A 101 9.69 -1.60 16.78
C ASP A 101 9.02 -0.25 16.48
N GLN A 102 8.88 0.11 15.20
CA GLN A 102 8.20 1.33 14.78
C GLN A 102 6.72 1.02 14.53
N GLU A 103 5.86 1.54 15.41
CA GLU A 103 4.44 1.62 15.13
C GLU A 103 4.23 2.36 13.80
N ARG A 104 3.39 1.78 12.92
CA ARG A 104 2.99 2.46 11.70
C ARG A 104 2.41 3.82 12.07
N THR A 105 3.00 4.89 11.53
CA THR A 105 2.41 6.22 11.63
C THR A 105 1.02 6.17 10.98
N LYS A 106 -0.01 6.36 11.79
CA LYS A 106 -1.39 6.43 11.31
C LYS A 106 -1.54 7.68 10.45
N SER A 107 -2.33 7.58 9.39
CA SER A 107 -2.64 8.79 8.61
C SER A 107 -3.58 9.67 9.42
N ALA A 108 -3.39 10.98 9.34
CA ALA A 108 -4.35 11.94 9.89
C ALA A 108 -5.64 11.97 9.05
N ASP A 109 -5.56 11.61 7.77
CA ASP A 109 -6.71 11.56 6.88
C ASP A 109 -7.46 10.22 6.97
N VAL A 110 -8.75 10.30 7.27
CA VAL A 110 -9.64 9.14 7.37
C VAL A 110 -9.75 8.37 6.04
N ASP A 111 -9.60 9.05 4.89
CA ASP A 111 -9.61 8.38 3.57
C ASP A 111 -8.37 7.49 3.36
N GLN A 112 -7.29 7.71 4.13
CA GLN A 112 -6.04 6.94 4.06
C GLN A 112 -5.87 5.94 5.22
N ALA A 113 -6.86 5.88 6.12
CA ALA A 113 -6.82 5.09 7.36
C ALA A 113 -7.38 3.66 7.22
N LEU A 114 -7.51 3.13 5.99
CA LEU A 114 -8.12 1.82 5.72
C LEU A 114 -7.46 0.67 6.50
N TYR A 115 -6.14 0.74 6.69
CA TYR A 115 -5.35 -0.29 7.36
C TYR A 115 -5.06 0.02 8.84
N ASP A 116 -5.72 1.02 9.43
CA ASP A 116 -5.49 1.45 10.82
C ASP A 116 -6.31 0.67 11.85
N GLY A 117 -7.06 -0.33 11.39
CA GLY A 117 -7.83 -1.24 12.22
C GLY A 117 -9.08 -1.72 11.50
N PHE A 118 -9.58 -2.89 11.93
CA PHE A 118 -10.86 -3.41 11.43
C PHE A 118 -12.02 -2.74 12.15
N MET A 119 -13.09 -2.46 11.40
CA MET A 119 -14.37 -2.03 11.94
C MET A 119 -14.98 -3.16 12.79
N ASP A 120 -15.60 -2.80 13.91
CA ASP A 120 -16.27 -3.78 14.75
C ASP A 120 -17.69 -4.12 14.25
N ASN A 121 -18.29 -5.16 14.84
CA ASN A 121 -19.60 -5.65 14.40
C ASN A 121 -20.75 -4.66 14.64
N SER A 122 -20.64 -3.76 15.63
CA SER A 122 -21.65 -2.71 15.86
C SER A 122 -21.59 -1.66 14.78
N ASP A 123 -20.40 -1.13 14.50
CA ASP A 123 -20.19 -0.14 13.46
C ASP A 123 -20.53 -0.71 12.07
N LYS A 124 -20.23 -2.01 11.84
CA LYS A 124 -20.61 -2.69 10.60
C LYS A 124 -22.13 -2.70 10.38
N ARG A 125 -22.94 -2.96 11.41
CA ARG A 125 -24.41 -2.94 11.29
C ARG A 125 -24.94 -1.57 10.93
N ILE A 126 -24.33 -0.50 11.47
CA ILE A 126 -24.66 0.88 11.08
C ILE A 126 -24.31 1.08 9.60
N GLY A 127 -23.14 0.62 9.17
CA GLY A 127 -22.73 0.64 7.76
C GLY A 127 -23.71 -0.10 6.85
N ASP A 128 -24.17 -1.28 7.24
CA ASP A 128 -25.16 -2.06 6.49
C ASP A 128 -26.51 -1.34 6.40
N GLN A 129 -26.94 -0.65 7.48
CA GLN A 129 -28.16 0.17 7.49
C GLN A 129 -28.03 1.39 6.55
N LEU A 130 -26.89 2.09 6.58
CA LEU A 130 -26.63 3.24 5.71
C LEU A 130 -26.83 2.92 4.22
N GLN A 131 -26.47 1.72 3.79
CA GLN A 131 -26.64 1.27 2.39
C GLN A 131 -28.12 1.15 1.96
N THR A 132 -29.06 1.18 2.91
CA THR A 132 -30.50 1.02 2.65
C THR A 132 -31.29 2.32 2.71
N LEU A 133 -30.68 3.41 3.19
CA LEU A 133 -31.35 4.69 3.37
C LEU A 133 -31.51 5.42 2.03
N SER A 134 -32.64 6.09 1.86
CA SER A 134 -32.82 7.15 0.87
C SER A 134 -32.04 8.42 1.24
N ALA A 135 -31.86 9.34 0.30
CA ALA A 135 -31.21 10.63 0.56
C ALA A 135 -31.95 11.44 1.64
N ASP A 136 -33.29 11.42 1.62
CA ASP A 136 -34.11 12.11 2.63
C ASP A 136 -33.92 11.48 4.02
N GLU A 137 -33.89 10.14 4.13
CA GLU A 137 -33.62 9.45 5.40
C GLU A 137 -32.19 9.67 5.89
N LEU A 138 -31.22 9.79 4.97
CA LEU A 138 -29.82 10.04 5.29
C LEU A 138 -29.61 11.40 5.97
N LYS A 139 -30.45 12.39 5.65
CA LYS A 139 -30.40 13.73 6.26
C LYS A 139 -30.62 13.69 7.77
N ASP A 140 -31.57 12.88 8.22
CA ASP A 140 -31.95 12.76 9.65
C ASP A 140 -31.21 11.61 10.36
N PHE A 141 -30.33 10.90 9.65
CA PHE A 141 -29.61 9.75 10.18
C PHE A 141 -28.32 10.17 10.90
N HIS A 142 -28.36 10.19 12.23
CA HIS A 142 -27.22 10.55 13.10
C HIS A 142 -26.75 9.34 13.93
N PRO A 143 -25.97 8.42 13.34
CA PRO A 143 -25.50 7.24 14.03
C PRO A 143 -24.45 7.60 15.09
N LYS A 144 -24.23 6.67 16.03
CA LYS A 144 -23.12 6.75 16.99
C LYS A 144 -22.12 5.64 16.69
N PHE A 145 -21.07 6.00 15.97
CA PHE A 145 -19.96 5.08 15.73
C PHE A 145 -19.05 4.97 16.95
N LYS A 146 -18.52 3.77 17.16
CA LYS A 146 -17.48 3.53 18.16
C LYS A 146 -16.11 3.94 17.62
N ASP A 147 -15.81 3.59 16.37
CA ASP A 147 -14.65 4.14 15.66
C ASP A 147 -14.96 5.57 15.17
N GLN A 148 -14.35 6.56 15.82
CA GLN A 148 -14.63 7.98 15.57
C GLN A 148 -14.35 8.42 14.12
N LYS A 149 -13.43 7.74 13.42
CA LYS A 149 -13.10 8.07 12.03
C LYS A 149 -14.29 7.86 11.08
N LEU A 150 -15.25 7.03 11.47
CA LEU A 150 -16.44 6.73 10.68
C LEU A 150 -17.41 7.92 10.63
N ASN A 151 -17.40 8.82 11.62
CA ASN A 151 -18.18 10.06 11.57
C ASN A 151 -17.70 10.94 10.41
N THR A 152 -16.39 11.18 10.32
CA THR A 152 -15.78 11.95 9.24
C THR A 152 -15.96 11.25 7.89
N LEU A 153 -15.81 9.92 7.82
CA LEU A 153 -16.07 9.18 6.58
C LEU A 153 -17.53 9.24 6.12
N LEU A 154 -18.49 9.23 7.04
CA LEU A 154 -19.91 9.41 6.70
C LEU A 154 -20.16 10.81 6.13
N MET A 155 -19.58 11.84 6.74
CA MET A 155 -19.67 13.22 6.24
C MET A 155 -19.02 13.36 4.84
N HIS A 156 -17.83 12.79 4.61
CA HIS A 156 -17.22 12.73 3.27
C HIS A 156 -18.12 11.99 2.26
N PHE A 157 -18.73 10.88 2.68
CA PHE A 157 -19.64 10.12 1.84
C PHE A 157 -20.87 10.95 1.45
N LYS A 158 -21.52 11.63 2.41
CA LYS A 158 -22.63 12.55 2.15
C LYS A 158 -22.18 13.66 1.20
N ALA A 159 -21.08 14.34 1.49
CA ALA A 159 -20.62 15.48 0.70
C ALA A 159 -20.31 15.13 -0.76
N ARG A 160 -19.78 13.92 -1.02
CA ARG A 160 -19.44 13.46 -2.37
C ARG A 160 -20.64 12.98 -3.19
N ASN A 161 -21.66 12.42 -2.53
CA ASN A 161 -22.73 11.68 -3.22
C ASN A 161 -24.12 12.31 -3.06
N TYR A 162 -24.37 12.97 -1.93
CA TYR A 162 -25.65 13.57 -1.53
C TYR A 162 -25.40 14.92 -0.83
N PRO A 163 -24.72 15.89 -1.47
CA PRO A 163 -24.34 17.16 -0.85
C PRO A 163 -25.53 17.93 -0.26
N GLU A 164 -26.74 17.75 -0.82
CA GLU A 164 -27.98 18.33 -0.31
C GLU A 164 -28.41 17.82 1.08
N THR A 165 -27.80 16.73 1.55
CA THR A 165 -28.08 16.12 2.87
C THR A 165 -27.16 16.63 3.98
N LEU A 166 -26.17 17.46 3.64
CA LEU A 166 -25.26 18.06 4.62
C LEU A 166 -26.00 19.10 5.48
N SER A 167 -25.62 19.17 6.76
CA SER A 167 -25.90 20.34 7.60
C SER A 167 -25.01 21.53 7.19
N GLU A 168 -25.29 22.70 7.76
CA GLU A 168 -24.44 23.89 7.57
C GLU A 168 -23.02 23.62 8.09
N ASP A 169 -22.89 23.08 9.30
CA ASP A 169 -21.59 22.72 9.89
C ASP A 169 -20.83 21.68 9.03
N GLU A 170 -21.50 20.62 8.56
CA GLU A 170 -20.86 19.62 7.69
C GLU A 170 -20.43 20.20 6.34
N THR A 171 -21.14 21.22 5.84
CA THR A 171 -20.78 21.91 4.59
C THR A 171 -19.53 22.76 4.78
N GLU A 172 -19.39 23.43 5.93
CA GLU A 172 -18.19 24.20 6.29
C GLU A 172 -16.99 23.26 6.48
N ASP A 173 -17.13 22.19 7.27
CA ASP A 173 -16.10 21.17 7.48
C ASP A 173 -15.63 20.54 6.15
N TRP A 174 -16.58 20.26 5.25
CA TRP A 174 -16.26 19.72 3.94
C TRP A 174 -15.52 20.74 3.07
N PHE A 175 -15.92 22.01 3.10
CA PHE A 175 -15.23 23.08 2.38
C PHE A 175 -13.78 23.22 2.86
N GLU A 176 -13.53 23.22 4.18
CA GLU A 176 -12.18 23.23 4.75
C GLU A 176 -11.36 22.03 4.28
N THR A 177 -11.96 20.83 4.30
CA THR A 177 -11.32 19.60 3.81
C THR A 177 -10.92 19.72 2.34
N VAL A 178 -11.80 20.25 1.48
CA VAL A 178 -11.51 20.44 0.06
C VAL A 178 -10.41 21.49 -0.14
N GLN A 179 -10.47 22.62 0.57
CA GLN A 179 -9.47 23.68 0.52
C GLN A 179 -8.08 23.18 0.93
N GLY A 180 -7.97 22.49 2.07
CA GLY A 180 -6.70 21.93 2.55
C GLY A 180 -6.07 20.95 1.54
N ARG A 181 -6.91 20.12 0.89
CA ARG A 181 -6.43 19.16 -0.12
C ARG A 181 -6.04 19.82 -1.43
N VAL A 182 -6.89 20.70 -1.96
CA VAL A 182 -6.71 21.30 -3.30
C VAL A 182 -5.68 22.42 -3.29
N GLN A 183 -5.66 23.28 -2.27
CA GLN A 183 -4.73 24.40 -2.22
C GLN A 183 -3.41 24.05 -1.54
N ALA A 184 -3.47 23.39 -0.38
CA ALA A 184 -2.27 23.13 0.44
C ALA A 184 -1.65 21.74 0.19
N GLY A 185 -2.34 20.84 -0.53
CA GLY A 185 -1.85 19.48 -0.76
C GLY A 185 -1.72 18.68 0.54
N GLU A 186 -2.56 18.97 1.53
CA GLU A 186 -2.56 18.29 2.83
C GLU A 186 -2.59 16.77 2.67
N ASN A 187 -2.01 16.03 3.62
CA ASN A 187 -2.00 14.57 3.60
C ASN A 187 -1.40 13.95 2.30
N GLY A 188 -0.60 14.71 1.54
CA GLY A 188 0.06 14.24 0.33
C GLY A 188 -0.82 14.23 -0.92
N TYR A 189 -1.96 14.93 -0.91
CA TYR A 189 -2.73 15.16 -2.14
C TYR A 189 -1.98 16.11 -3.09
N LEU A 190 -2.31 16.01 -4.37
CA LEU A 190 -1.78 16.90 -5.40
C LEU A 190 -2.49 18.26 -5.30
N ASN A 191 -1.75 19.30 -4.91
CA ASN A 191 -2.29 20.66 -4.91
C ASN A 191 -2.45 21.22 -6.34
N ILE A 192 -3.24 22.29 -6.46
CA ILE A 192 -3.65 22.87 -7.74
C ILE A 192 -2.48 23.45 -8.54
N ASP A 193 -1.49 24.05 -7.88
CA ASP A 193 -0.30 24.60 -8.55
C ASP A 193 0.55 23.48 -9.17
N GLU A 194 0.81 22.42 -8.40
CA GLU A 194 1.51 21.24 -8.88
C GLU A 194 0.75 20.52 -9.99
N TYR A 195 -0.59 20.51 -9.92
CA TYR A 195 -1.44 19.93 -10.95
C TYR A 195 -1.20 20.60 -12.31
N PHE A 196 -1.26 21.94 -12.37
CA PHE A 196 -1.00 22.69 -13.60
C PHE A 196 0.46 22.58 -14.06
N GLN A 197 1.42 22.60 -13.14
CA GLN A 197 2.83 22.39 -13.48
C GLN A 197 3.06 21.02 -14.14
N ARG A 198 2.45 19.96 -13.61
CA ARG A 198 2.54 18.60 -14.19
C ARG A 198 1.87 18.51 -15.55
N ILE A 199 0.72 19.17 -15.75
CA ILE A 199 0.06 19.22 -17.07
C ILE A 199 0.99 19.88 -18.10
N ASN A 200 1.59 21.02 -17.77
CA ASN A 200 2.51 21.72 -18.69
C ASN A 200 3.72 20.84 -19.07
N ALA A 201 4.37 20.22 -18.07
CA ALA A 201 5.49 19.33 -18.32
C ALA A 201 5.11 18.10 -19.18
N LEU A 202 3.93 17.51 -18.94
CA LEU A 202 3.45 16.37 -19.72
C LEU A 202 2.99 16.77 -21.12
N ARG A 203 2.47 17.98 -21.31
CA ARG A 203 2.09 18.53 -22.62
C ARG A 203 3.31 18.64 -23.53
N GLU A 204 4.44 19.12 -23.02
CA GLU A 204 5.70 19.19 -23.77
C GLU A 204 6.20 17.81 -24.21
N GLN A 205 6.07 16.80 -23.35
CA GLN A 205 6.49 15.42 -23.65
C GLN A 205 5.51 14.69 -24.59
N HIS A 206 4.23 15.09 -24.57
CA HIS A 206 3.14 14.42 -25.28
C HIS A 206 2.22 15.43 -26.00
N PRO A 207 2.73 16.16 -27.01
CA PRO A 207 1.99 17.22 -27.69
C PRO A 207 0.79 16.71 -28.49
N ASN A 208 0.77 15.42 -28.85
CA ASN A 208 -0.33 14.78 -29.57
C ASN A 208 -1.60 14.56 -28.72
N LYS A 209 -1.55 14.84 -27.41
CA LYS A 209 -2.69 14.69 -26.48
C LYS A 209 -3.36 16.02 -26.13
N GLU A 210 -3.20 17.05 -26.95
CA GLU A 210 -3.66 18.42 -26.66
C GLU A 210 -5.10 18.53 -26.14
N LYS A 211 -6.05 17.81 -26.74
CA LYS A 211 -7.44 17.79 -26.28
C LYS A 211 -7.58 17.35 -24.81
N LEU A 212 -6.80 16.35 -24.38
CA LEU A 212 -6.81 15.89 -22.99
C LEU A 212 -6.25 16.96 -22.06
N TRP A 213 -5.18 17.64 -22.46
CA TRP A 213 -4.55 18.68 -21.64
C TRP A 213 -5.49 19.87 -21.41
N GLN A 214 -6.18 20.30 -22.47
CA GLN A 214 -7.22 21.34 -22.36
C GLN A 214 -8.37 20.93 -21.45
N GLN A 215 -8.82 19.66 -21.53
CA GLN A 215 -9.88 19.16 -20.64
C GLN A 215 -9.45 19.14 -19.17
N LEU A 216 -8.20 18.78 -18.88
CA LEU A 216 -7.65 18.78 -17.53
C LEU A 216 -7.47 20.20 -17.00
N GLU A 217 -7.04 21.15 -17.83
CA GLU A 217 -6.95 22.57 -17.45
C GLU A 217 -8.32 23.15 -17.11
N VAL A 218 -9.32 22.96 -17.99
CA VAL A 218 -10.69 23.42 -17.74
C VAL A 218 -11.26 22.81 -16.46
N TYR A 219 -10.94 21.54 -16.17
CA TYR A 219 -11.33 20.91 -14.91
C TYR A 219 -10.64 21.55 -13.71
N GLY A 220 -9.33 21.79 -13.78
CA GLY A 220 -8.59 22.49 -12.71
C GLY A 220 -9.11 23.91 -12.47
N GLU A 221 -9.47 24.63 -13.53
CA GLU A 221 -10.04 25.97 -13.45
C GLU A 221 -11.39 26.01 -12.72
N SER A 222 -12.14 24.91 -12.70
CA SER A 222 -13.44 24.83 -12.00
C SER A 222 -13.36 24.88 -10.47
N PHE A 223 -12.15 24.84 -9.90
CA PHE A 223 -11.89 24.96 -8.46
C PHE A 223 -11.63 26.40 -8.00
N PHE A 224 -11.60 27.37 -8.92
CA PHE A 224 -11.53 28.80 -8.64
C PHE A 224 -12.90 29.48 -8.83
#